data_AF-A0A1B6GHQ0-F1
#
_entry.id   AF-A0A1B6GHQ0-F1
#
_cell.length_a   1.000
_cell.length_b   1.000
_cell.length_c   1.000
_cell.angle_alpha   90.00
_cell.angle_beta   90.00
_cell.angle_gamma   90.00
#
_symmetry.space_group_name_H-M   'P 1'
#
loop_
_entity.id
_entity.type
_entity.pdbx_description
1 polymer ?
#
loop_
_entity_poly.entity_id
_entity_poly.type
_entity_poly.pdbx_seq_one_letter_code
_entity_poly.pdbx_strand_id
1 'polypeptide(L)'
;ILLSKLKMSDEDISKVIMSMDSRDQLPLDMVEQLLKFTPSSEEAALLEEHSEEIDNLARADRFLYEISKIPHYEQRLRSLHYKKRFGVWVNEIEPRVRAVMEASREVSRSRRLRRLLEIVLALGNYMNRGARGNATGFRLGSLNRLADTKSSACKGTTLLHYLVEILEKKFKDVLRLEEDLPHVKEAAKVSLGELEKDMAQLRNNLKEVERELEFHRVQPVAAGDRFLPVMKEFLTSATCRFSELEDLFQDMKTRFDRAVRLFGEDNSTIQPDDFFGIFDTFLLAFNEAKQDNENMRRKREEEEKRAKQDAELKKRTMERKNSRTTESNGINTNSLRNGIRNGSAVTSGGGGGGENGAKGEFDDLISALRTGDVFGEDIAKIKRSRKSRLNGSSPPRRNSLNREDSRERVLSSTRRQ
;
A
#
# COMPACT_ATOMS: atom_id res chain seq x y z
N ILE A 1 40.19 -8.11 0.46
CA ILE A 1 38.76 -8.50 0.28
C ILE A 1 38.22 -8.08 -1.10
N LEU A 2 38.40 -6.83 -1.52
CA LEU A 2 38.00 -6.39 -2.87
C LEU A 2 38.67 -7.23 -3.97
N LEU A 3 40.00 -7.30 -3.96
CA LEU A 3 40.81 -8.02 -4.97
C LEU A 3 40.50 -9.52 -5.04
N SER A 4 40.08 -10.15 -3.93
CA SER A 4 39.64 -11.55 -3.93
C SER A 4 38.26 -11.76 -4.57
N LYS A 5 37.38 -10.75 -4.54
CA LYS A 5 36.08 -10.81 -5.20
C LYS A 5 36.19 -10.52 -6.70
N LEU A 6 37.10 -9.63 -7.08
CA LEU A 6 37.31 -9.19 -8.46
C LEU A 6 37.95 -10.29 -9.33
N LYS A 7 38.74 -11.20 -8.73
CA LYS A 7 39.36 -12.38 -9.40
C LYS A 7 40.13 -12.05 -10.69
N MET A 8 40.65 -10.83 -10.80
CA MET A 8 41.47 -10.35 -11.91
C MET A 8 42.90 -10.08 -11.42
N SER A 9 43.87 -10.09 -12.34
CA SER A 9 45.21 -9.58 -12.05
C SER A 9 45.18 -8.06 -11.98
N ASP A 10 46.16 -7.48 -11.28
CA ASP A 10 46.22 -6.03 -11.09
C ASP A 10 46.43 -5.32 -12.44
N GLU A 11 47.21 -5.92 -13.35
CA GLU A 11 47.41 -5.40 -14.71
C GLU A 11 46.12 -5.46 -15.55
N ASP A 12 45.29 -6.48 -15.36
CA ASP A 12 44.02 -6.59 -16.07
C ASP A 12 43.00 -5.56 -15.56
N ILE A 13 42.99 -5.27 -14.26
CA ILE A 13 42.17 -4.20 -13.68
C ILE A 13 42.57 -2.86 -14.30
N SER A 14 43.86 -2.55 -14.33
CA SER A 14 44.38 -1.33 -14.94
C SER A 14 44.01 -1.22 -16.42
N LYS A 15 44.13 -2.31 -17.20
CA LYS A 15 43.70 -2.34 -18.60
C LYS A 15 42.20 -2.12 -18.77
N VAL A 16 41.38 -2.72 -17.91
CA VAL A 16 39.93 -2.56 -17.99
C VAL A 16 39.52 -1.11 -17.71
N ILE A 17 40.11 -0.48 -16.70
CA ILE A 17 39.87 0.94 -16.37
C ILE A 17 40.35 1.86 -17.50
N MET A 18 41.56 1.63 -18.03
CA MET A 18 42.10 2.35 -19.19
C MET A 18 41.21 2.21 -20.44
N SER A 19 40.57 1.05 -20.61
CA SER A 19 39.65 0.79 -21.72
C SER A 19 38.20 1.24 -21.46
N MET A 20 37.92 1.90 -20.32
CA MET A 20 36.58 2.28 -19.84
C MET A 20 35.57 1.13 -19.84
N ASP A 21 36.05 -0.04 -19.43
CA ASP A 21 35.29 -1.28 -19.36
C ASP A 21 34.54 -1.64 -20.65
N SER A 22 35.25 -1.54 -21.79
CA SER A 22 34.72 -1.85 -23.12
C SER A 22 34.17 -3.28 -23.28
N ARG A 23 34.51 -4.20 -22.36
CA ARG A 23 34.07 -5.61 -22.37
C ARG A 23 33.04 -5.94 -21.28
N ASP A 24 32.57 -4.92 -20.55
CA ASP A 24 31.61 -5.06 -19.45
C ASP A 24 32.01 -6.10 -18.40
N GLN A 25 33.29 -6.07 -18.01
CA GLN A 25 33.91 -6.98 -17.04
C GLN A 25 33.82 -6.48 -15.59
N LEU A 26 33.54 -5.18 -15.38
CA LEU A 26 33.41 -4.59 -14.05
C LEU A 26 31.94 -4.33 -13.70
N PRO A 27 31.36 -5.13 -12.79
CA PRO A 27 30.05 -4.84 -12.21
C PRO A 27 29.99 -3.46 -11.51
N LEU A 28 28.82 -2.84 -11.47
CA LEU A 28 28.63 -1.51 -10.87
C LEU A 28 29.05 -1.47 -9.40
N ASP A 29 28.75 -2.51 -8.62
CA ASP A 29 29.15 -2.63 -7.23
C ASP A 29 30.66 -2.72 -7.06
N MET A 30 31.36 -3.37 -7.99
CA MET A 30 32.83 -3.42 -7.98
C MET A 30 33.44 -2.04 -8.30
N VAL A 31 32.85 -1.29 -9.22
CA VAL A 31 33.26 0.10 -9.52
C VAL A 31 33.05 1.00 -8.28
N GLU A 32 31.92 0.85 -7.58
CA GLU A 32 31.66 1.59 -6.34
C GLU A 32 32.66 1.22 -5.22
N GLN A 33 33.04 -0.05 -5.11
CA GLN A 33 34.08 -0.45 -4.17
C GLN A 33 35.45 0.13 -4.56
N LEU A 34 35.81 0.10 -5.85
CA LEU A 34 37.08 0.68 -6.33
C LEU A 34 37.19 2.18 -6.02
N LEU A 35 36.07 2.92 -6.11
CA LEU A 35 36.01 4.35 -5.72
C LEU A 35 36.25 4.61 -4.23
N LYS A 36 36.12 3.60 -3.36
CA LYS A 36 36.42 3.71 -1.92
C LYS A 36 37.89 3.47 -1.61
N PHE A 37 38.64 2.89 -2.55
CA PHE A 37 40.05 2.52 -2.40
C PHE A 37 40.91 3.25 -3.44
N THR A 38 40.82 4.58 -3.41
CA THR A 38 41.63 5.48 -4.22
C THR A 38 42.88 5.84 -3.42
N PRO A 39 44.11 5.65 -3.94
CA PRO A 39 45.31 6.01 -3.21
C PRO A 39 45.33 7.53 -3.00
N SER A 40 45.60 7.96 -1.77
CA SER A 40 45.87 9.36 -1.47
C SER A 40 47.17 9.81 -2.15
N SER A 41 47.34 11.13 -2.33
CA SER A 41 48.58 11.66 -2.90
C SER A 41 49.82 11.31 -2.08
N GLU A 42 49.67 11.18 -0.75
CA GLU A 42 50.74 10.76 0.16
C GLU A 42 51.09 9.29 -0.02
N GLU A 43 50.09 8.40 -0.09
CA GLU A 43 50.29 6.97 -0.33
C GLU A 43 50.89 6.71 -1.72
N ALA A 44 50.43 7.44 -2.75
CA ALA A 44 50.98 7.32 -4.09
C ALA A 44 52.46 7.73 -4.15
N ALA A 45 52.86 8.79 -3.45
CA ALA A 45 54.25 9.22 -3.36
C ALA A 45 55.12 8.21 -2.61
N LEU A 46 54.63 7.69 -1.48
CA LEU A 46 55.34 6.68 -0.69
C LEU A 46 55.55 5.39 -1.50
N LEU A 47 54.54 4.94 -2.25
CA LEU A 47 54.66 3.74 -3.08
C LEU A 47 55.62 3.93 -4.26
N GLU A 48 55.75 5.16 -4.78
CA GLU A 48 56.72 5.50 -5.83
C GLU A 48 58.17 5.44 -5.33
N GLU A 49 58.43 5.88 -4.09
CA GLU A 49 59.75 5.78 -3.46
C GLU A 49 60.22 4.32 -3.30
N HIS A 50 59.27 3.39 -3.14
CA HIS A 50 59.52 1.95 -3.01
C HIS A 50 59.32 1.18 -4.33
N SER A 51 59.37 1.86 -5.47
CA SER A 51 59.11 1.26 -6.79
C SER A 51 60.09 0.13 -7.18
N GLU A 52 61.29 0.07 -6.61
CA GLU A 52 62.25 -1.02 -6.88
C GLU A 52 61.90 -2.32 -6.12
N GLU A 53 61.07 -2.25 -5.09
CA GLU A 53 60.75 -3.37 -4.18
C GLU A 53 59.30 -3.86 -4.30
N ILE A 54 58.55 -3.43 -5.33
CA ILE A 54 57.11 -3.71 -5.48
C ILE A 54 56.77 -5.19 -5.45
N ASP A 55 57.61 -6.05 -6.03
CA ASP A 55 57.39 -7.49 -6.05
C ASP A 55 57.47 -8.14 -4.66
N ASN A 56 58.07 -7.44 -3.68
CA ASN A 56 58.15 -7.86 -2.28
C ASN A 56 57.02 -7.27 -1.41
N LEU A 57 56.25 -6.31 -1.92
CA LEU A 57 55.15 -5.68 -1.20
C LEU A 57 53.91 -6.58 -1.12
N ALA A 58 53.03 -6.29 -0.17
CA ALA A 58 51.77 -7.00 -0.09
C ALA A 58 50.92 -6.71 -1.33
N ARG A 59 50.06 -7.67 -1.71
CA ARG A 59 49.18 -7.53 -2.89
C ARG A 59 48.34 -6.24 -2.89
N ALA A 60 47.95 -5.75 -1.70
CA ALA A 60 47.19 -4.52 -1.58
C ALA A 60 48.03 -3.29 -1.99
N ASP A 61 49.28 -3.21 -1.55
CA ASP A 61 50.19 -2.12 -1.87
C ASP A 61 50.60 -2.16 -3.35
N ARG A 62 50.88 -3.35 -3.89
CA ARG A 62 51.11 -3.56 -5.33
C ARG A 62 49.92 -3.08 -6.16
N PHE A 63 48.70 -3.39 -5.73
CA PHE A 63 47.49 -2.93 -6.41
C PHE A 63 47.34 -1.40 -6.35
N LEU A 64 47.55 -0.78 -5.17
CA LEU A 64 47.50 0.69 -5.01
C LEU A 64 48.54 1.39 -5.88
N TYR A 65 49.73 0.79 -6.00
CA TYR A 65 50.80 1.29 -6.87
C TYR A 65 50.44 1.16 -8.36
N GLU A 66 49.87 0.04 -8.80
CA GLU A 66 49.46 -0.12 -10.20
C GLU A 66 48.35 0.84 -10.61
N ILE A 67 47.42 1.18 -9.71
CA ILE A 67 46.37 2.17 -10.00
C ILE A 67 46.85 3.61 -9.86
N SER A 68 47.88 3.90 -9.05
CA SER A 68 48.44 5.26 -8.93
C SER A 68 49.13 5.72 -10.23
N LYS A 69 49.64 4.77 -11.04
CA LYS A 69 50.15 5.03 -12.39
C LYS A 69 49.09 5.48 -13.38
N ILE A 70 47.80 5.25 -13.10
CA ILE A 70 46.70 5.61 -14.00
C ILE A 70 46.42 7.11 -13.84
N PRO A 71 46.59 7.92 -14.92
CA PRO A 71 46.31 9.36 -14.84
C PRO A 71 44.84 9.59 -14.52
N HIS A 72 44.56 10.39 -13.47
CA HIS A 72 43.19 10.73 -13.07
C HIS A 72 42.32 9.49 -12.77
N TYR A 73 42.91 8.48 -12.13
CA TYR A 73 42.24 7.22 -11.78
C TYR A 73 40.86 7.43 -11.12
N GLU A 74 40.78 8.31 -10.13
CA GLU A 74 39.54 8.58 -9.40
C GLU A 74 38.45 9.13 -10.33
N GLN A 75 38.80 10.13 -11.14
CA GLN A 75 37.87 10.80 -12.06
C GLN A 75 37.42 9.86 -13.18
N ARG A 76 38.32 9.00 -13.69
CA ARG A 76 37.99 7.94 -14.63
C ARG A 76 36.99 6.95 -14.05
N LEU A 77 37.19 6.50 -12.80
CA LEU A 77 36.26 5.62 -12.11
C LEU A 77 34.92 6.29 -11.84
N ARG A 78 34.89 7.56 -11.43
CA ARG A 78 33.65 8.32 -11.25
C ARG A 78 32.87 8.42 -12.56
N SER A 79 33.58 8.70 -13.66
CA SER A 79 33.02 8.74 -15.02
C SER A 79 32.47 7.38 -15.45
N LEU A 80 33.20 6.29 -15.19
CA LEU A 80 32.76 4.92 -15.49
C LEU A 80 31.53 4.52 -14.66
N HIS A 81 31.55 4.82 -13.36
CA HIS A 81 30.44 4.59 -12.46
C HIS A 81 29.19 5.32 -12.94
N TYR A 82 29.31 6.60 -13.28
CA TYR A 82 28.21 7.38 -13.81
C TYR A 82 27.69 6.81 -15.13
N LYS A 83 28.58 6.45 -16.08
CA LYS A 83 28.20 5.79 -17.34
C LYS A 83 27.35 4.54 -17.12
N LYS A 84 27.72 3.68 -16.16
CA LYS A 84 26.97 2.46 -15.84
C LYS A 84 25.65 2.75 -15.12
N ARG A 85 25.62 3.76 -14.25
CA ARG A 85 24.46 4.08 -13.41
C ARG A 85 23.42 5.00 -14.10
N PHE A 86 23.83 5.78 -15.08
CA PHE A 86 22.98 6.79 -15.75
C PHE A 86 21.66 6.21 -16.26
N GLY A 87 21.70 5.06 -16.94
CA GLY A 87 20.50 4.42 -17.47
C GLY A 87 19.51 3.99 -16.37
N VAL A 88 20.03 3.52 -15.23
CA VAL A 88 19.20 3.14 -14.07
C VAL A 88 18.51 4.37 -13.49
N TRP A 89 19.25 5.44 -13.25
CA TRP A 89 18.69 6.68 -12.73
C TRP A 89 17.62 7.30 -13.64
N VAL A 90 17.86 7.34 -14.95
CA VAL A 90 16.84 7.83 -15.90
C VAL A 90 15.58 6.98 -15.83
N ASN A 91 15.72 5.65 -15.80
CA ASN A 91 14.60 4.71 -15.73
C ASN A 91 13.85 4.73 -14.38
N GLU A 92 14.47 5.24 -13.31
CA GLU A 92 13.83 5.46 -12.00
C GLU A 92 13.07 6.79 -11.93
N ILE A 93 13.63 7.84 -12.53
CA ILE A 93 13.08 9.21 -12.50
C ILE A 93 11.92 9.37 -13.49
N GLU A 94 12.08 8.89 -14.73
CA GLU A 94 11.11 9.12 -15.81
C GLU A 94 9.68 8.63 -15.45
N PRO A 95 9.48 7.43 -14.87
CA PRO A 95 8.14 6.98 -14.50
C PRO A 95 7.48 7.85 -13.43
N ARG A 96 8.26 8.37 -12.47
CA ARG A 96 7.76 9.28 -11.43
C ARG A 96 7.29 10.60 -12.03
N VAL A 97 8.06 11.15 -12.98
CA VAL A 97 7.69 12.35 -13.75
C VAL A 97 6.39 12.11 -14.52
N ARG A 98 6.32 11.01 -15.27
CA ARG A 98 5.12 10.66 -16.07
C ARG A 98 3.88 10.42 -15.22
N ALA A 99 4.03 9.77 -14.06
CA ALA A 99 2.91 9.54 -13.14
C ALA A 99 2.25 10.87 -12.71
N VAL A 100 3.06 11.86 -12.32
CA VAL A 100 2.56 13.20 -11.94
C VAL A 100 1.95 13.92 -13.15
N MET A 101 2.55 13.80 -14.34
CA MET A 101 2.01 14.41 -15.57
C MET A 101 0.63 13.88 -15.93
N GLU A 102 0.47 12.55 -15.97
CA GLU A 102 -0.80 11.93 -16.34
C GLU A 102 -1.83 12.12 -15.24
N ALA A 103 -1.48 11.97 -13.96
CA ALA A 103 -2.40 12.26 -12.86
C ALA A 103 -2.90 13.71 -12.90
N SER A 104 -2.03 14.69 -13.16
CA SER A 104 -2.40 16.11 -13.32
C SER A 104 -3.40 16.31 -14.47
N ARG A 105 -3.20 15.60 -15.58
CA ARG A 105 -4.08 15.64 -16.75
C ARG A 105 -5.43 14.99 -16.47
N GLU A 106 -5.42 13.84 -15.79
CA GLU A 106 -6.59 13.04 -15.41
C GLU A 106 -7.52 13.84 -14.49
N VAL A 107 -7.01 14.37 -13.37
CA VAL A 107 -7.81 15.18 -12.44
C VAL A 107 -8.37 16.42 -13.12
N SER A 108 -7.61 17.03 -14.04
CA SER A 108 -8.05 18.24 -14.75
C SER A 108 -9.12 17.98 -15.81
N ARG A 109 -9.17 16.77 -16.39
CA ARG A 109 -10.07 16.43 -17.51
C ARG A 109 -11.23 15.52 -17.13
N SER A 110 -11.19 14.88 -15.96
CA SER A 110 -12.25 13.98 -15.53
C SER A 110 -13.59 14.71 -15.37
N ARG A 111 -14.53 14.37 -16.26
CA ARG A 111 -15.90 14.87 -16.20
C ARG A 111 -16.64 14.26 -15.00
N ARG A 112 -16.32 13.02 -14.66
CA ARG A 112 -16.89 12.31 -13.50
C ARG A 112 -16.48 12.99 -12.20
N LEU A 113 -15.21 13.37 -12.06
CA LEU A 113 -14.72 14.12 -10.90
C LEU A 113 -15.45 15.45 -10.77
N ARG A 114 -15.52 16.22 -11.86
CA ARG A 114 -16.25 17.50 -11.87
C ARG A 114 -17.70 17.34 -11.42
N ARG A 115 -18.39 16.31 -11.94
CA ARG A 115 -19.77 16.04 -11.58
C ARG A 115 -19.92 15.61 -10.12
N LEU A 116 -18.98 14.83 -9.59
CA LEU A 116 -18.95 14.46 -8.18
C LEU A 116 -18.82 15.70 -7.29
N LEU A 117 -17.90 16.61 -7.62
CA LEU A 117 -17.69 17.85 -6.87
C LEU A 117 -18.93 18.75 -6.86
N GLU A 118 -19.65 18.85 -7.98
CA GLU A 118 -20.93 19.57 -8.04
C GLU A 118 -21.98 18.99 -7.09
N ILE A 119 -22.08 17.66 -7.02
CA ILE A 119 -23.04 16.97 -6.15
C ILE A 119 -22.65 17.15 -4.68
N VAL A 120 -21.36 17.04 -4.36
CA VAL A 120 -20.84 17.29 -3.01
C VAL A 120 -21.11 18.73 -2.58
N LEU A 121 -20.89 19.70 -3.47
CA LEU A 121 -21.19 21.11 -3.20
C LEU A 121 -22.70 21.32 -2.91
N ALA A 122 -23.57 20.73 -3.74
CA ALA A 122 -25.01 20.81 -3.55
C ALA A 122 -25.46 20.18 -2.21
N LEU A 123 -24.91 19.03 -1.84
CA LEU A 123 -25.17 18.38 -0.55
C LEU A 123 -24.69 19.25 0.61
N GLY A 124 -23.46 19.78 0.53
CA GLY A 124 -22.89 20.65 1.55
C GLY A 124 -23.71 21.91 1.77
N ASN A 125 -24.12 22.59 0.70
CA ASN A 125 -24.98 23.77 0.76
C ASN A 125 -26.36 23.46 1.34
N TYR A 126 -26.95 22.33 0.96
CA TYR A 126 -28.24 21.90 1.50
C TYR A 126 -28.19 21.57 3.00
N MET A 127 -27.11 20.96 3.47
CA MET A 127 -26.94 20.58 4.87
C MET A 127 -26.59 21.78 5.76
N ASN A 128 -25.80 22.73 5.26
CA ASN A 128 -25.28 23.86 6.03
C ASN A 128 -26.11 25.15 5.89
N ARG A 129 -27.41 25.05 5.63
CA ARG A 129 -28.33 26.20 5.42
C ARG A 129 -28.10 27.31 6.46
N GLY A 130 -28.04 28.56 6.00
CA GLY A 130 -27.68 29.73 6.80
C GLY A 130 -26.32 30.29 6.39
N ALA A 131 -25.55 30.84 7.34
CA ALA A 131 -24.28 31.51 7.05
C ALA A 131 -23.19 30.62 6.38
N ARG A 132 -23.35 29.29 6.42
CA ARG A 132 -22.42 28.31 5.84
C ARG A 132 -22.95 27.60 4.58
N GLY A 133 -24.12 27.97 4.07
CA GLY A 133 -24.88 27.21 3.05
C GLY A 133 -24.86 27.76 1.63
N ASN A 134 -24.10 28.83 1.36
CA ASN A 134 -24.01 29.49 0.04
C ASN A 134 -22.59 29.44 -0.53
N ALA A 135 -21.90 28.32 -0.37
CA ALA A 135 -20.56 28.15 -0.90
C ALA A 135 -20.58 28.00 -2.43
N THR A 136 -19.61 28.61 -3.11
CA THR A 136 -19.36 28.45 -4.56
C THR A 136 -18.31 27.38 -4.85
N GLY A 137 -17.62 26.90 -3.82
CA GLY A 137 -16.60 25.86 -3.87
C GLY A 137 -16.15 25.50 -2.45
N PHE A 138 -15.32 24.47 -2.34
CA PHE A 138 -14.75 24.02 -1.08
C PHE A 138 -13.30 23.57 -1.29
N ARG A 139 -12.50 23.59 -0.21
CA ARG A 139 -11.12 23.11 -0.22
C ARG A 139 -11.06 21.62 -0.47
N LEU A 140 -10.10 21.15 -1.26
CA LEU A 140 -10.08 19.76 -1.74
C LEU A 140 -10.02 18.74 -0.60
N GLY A 141 -9.26 19.05 0.45
CA GLY A 141 -9.18 18.22 1.67
C GLY A 141 -10.53 17.99 2.38
N SER A 142 -11.57 18.78 2.07
CA SER A 142 -12.92 18.56 2.60
C SER A 142 -13.58 17.29 2.07
N LEU A 143 -13.12 16.75 0.93
CA LEU A 143 -13.62 15.49 0.38
C LEU A 143 -13.48 14.34 1.36
N ASN A 144 -12.33 14.26 2.04
CA ASN A 144 -12.07 13.19 3.00
C ASN A 144 -12.93 13.30 4.27
N ARG A 145 -13.50 14.48 4.55
CA ARG A 145 -14.40 14.71 5.70
C ARG A 145 -15.83 14.19 5.47
N LEU A 146 -16.17 13.77 4.24
CA LEU A 146 -17.48 13.16 3.96
C LEU A 146 -17.65 11.84 4.71
N ALA A 147 -16.55 11.13 4.99
CA ALA A 147 -16.58 9.91 5.80
C ALA A 147 -16.84 10.21 7.29
N ASP A 148 -16.47 11.39 7.79
CA ASP A 148 -16.61 11.75 9.21
C ASP A 148 -18.06 12.06 9.62
N THR A 149 -18.87 12.53 8.65
CA THR A 149 -20.25 12.95 8.92
C THR A 149 -21.15 11.73 8.99
N LYS A 150 -21.57 11.35 10.21
CA LYS A 150 -22.41 10.15 10.45
C LYS A 150 -23.90 10.46 10.34
N SER A 151 -24.66 9.48 9.86
CA SER A 151 -26.13 9.54 9.83
C SER A 151 -26.71 9.43 11.24
N SER A 152 -27.70 10.26 11.56
CA SER A 152 -28.48 10.15 12.80
C SER A 152 -29.50 9.02 12.76
N ALA A 153 -29.95 8.62 11.55
CA ALA A 153 -30.99 7.63 11.36
C ALA A 153 -30.46 6.19 11.26
N CYS A 154 -29.25 6.00 10.73
CA CYS A 154 -28.67 4.67 10.53
C CYS A 154 -27.26 4.59 11.12
N LYS A 155 -27.07 3.78 12.16
CA LYS A 155 -25.77 3.55 12.78
C LYS A 155 -24.83 2.89 11.77
N GLY A 156 -23.63 3.46 11.62
CA GLY A 156 -22.60 2.96 10.69
C GLY A 156 -22.67 3.55 9.28
N THR A 157 -23.69 4.33 8.94
CA THR A 157 -23.78 5.01 7.65
C THR A 157 -23.22 6.43 7.75
N THR A 158 -22.39 6.83 6.78
CA THR A 158 -21.80 8.18 6.69
C THR A 158 -22.38 8.97 5.53
N LEU A 159 -22.06 10.26 5.43
CA LEU A 159 -22.45 11.10 4.29
C LEU A 159 -21.85 10.58 2.98
N LEU A 160 -20.64 9.98 3.03
CA LEU A 160 -20.04 9.33 1.88
C LEU A 160 -20.88 8.14 1.38
N HIS A 161 -21.37 7.29 2.29
CA HIS A 161 -22.29 6.19 1.94
C HIS A 161 -23.58 6.73 1.29
N TYR A 162 -24.14 7.79 1.85
CA TYR A 162 -25.33 8.43 1.30
C TYR A 162 -25.07 9.06 -0.09
N LEU A 163 -23.90 9.67 -0.28
CA LEU A 163 -23.48 10.18 -1.59
C LEU A 163 -23.41 9.04 -2.61
N VAL A 164 -22.76 7.92 -2.29
CA VAL A 164 -22.69 6.76 -3.18
C VAL A 164 -24.08 6.23 -3.53
N GLU A 165 -25.01 6.16 -2.57
CA GLU A 165 -26.40 5.75 -2.82
C GLU A 165 -27.12 6.69 -3.80
N ILE A 166 -26.90 8.01 -3.68
CA ILE A 166 -27.42 9.00 -4.64
C ILE A 166 -26.83 8.77 -6.02
N LEU A 167 -25.52 8.54 -6.10
CA LEU A 167 -24.83 8.30 -7.38
C LEU A 167 -25.34 7.02 -8.05
N GLU A 168 -25.56 5.94 -7.31
CA GLU A 168 -26.17 4.70 -7.84
C GLU A 168 -27.56 4.93 -8.43
N LYS A 169 -28.38 5.76 -7.79
CA LYS A 169 -29.75 6.03 -8.23
C LYS A 169 -29.82 6.99 -9.42
N LYS A 170 -28.98 8.03 -9.44
CA LYS A 170 -29.13 9.16 -10.37
C LYS A 170 -27.94 9.39 -11.32
N PHE A 171 -26.74 8.96 -10.95
CA PHE A 171 -25.48 9.29 -11.64
C PHE A 171 -24.54 8.08 -11.74
N LYS A 172 -25.04 6.97 -12.29
CA LYS A 172 -24.30 5.69 -12.37
C LYS A 172 -22.93 5.81 -13.03
N ASP A 173 -22.77 6.73 -13.99
CA ASP A 173 -21.47 6.95 -14.65
C ASP A 173 -20.38 7.42 -13.68
N VAL A 174 -20.73 8.22 -12.67
CA VAL A 174 -19.77 8.78 -11.70
C VAL A 174 -19.19 7.69 -10.79
N LEU A 175 -19.87 6.55 -10.62
CA LEU A 175 -19.36 5.41 -9.83
C LEU A 175 -18.11 4.75 -10.41
N ARG A 176 -17.76 5.12 -11.66
CA ARG A 176 -16.57 4.65 -12.37
C ARG A 176 -15.42 5.67 -12.31
N LEU A 177 -15.45 6.59 -11.33
CA LEU A 177 -14.46 7.64 -11.17
C LEU A 177 -13.00 7.12 -11.15
N GLU A 178 -12.76 5.96 -10.55
CA GLU A 178 -11.43 5.35 -10.49
C GLU A 178 -10.84 5.07 -11.89
N GLU A 179 -11.68 4.77 -12.89
CA GLU A 179 -11.23 4.56 -14.28
C GLU A 179 -10.68 5.84 -14.92
N ASP A 180 -11.12 7.01 -14.45
CA ASP A 180 -10.65 8.30 -14.96
C ASP A 180 -9.31 8.72 -14.33
N LEU A 181 -8.92 8.11 -13.21
CA LEU A 181 -7.82 8.54 -12.34
C LEU A 181 -6.79 7.43 -12.02
N PRO A 182 -6.35 6.60 -13.00
CA PRO A 182 -5.49 5.44 -12.72
C PRO A 182 -4.10 5.81 -12.19
N HIS A 183 -3.54 6.98 -12.51
CA HIS A 183 -2.18 7.35 -12.12
C HIS A 183 -2.11 8.10 -10.78
N VAL A 184 -3.26 8.49 -10.21
CA VAL A 184 -3.32 9.27 -8.96
C VAL A 184 -2.60 8.56 -7.81
N LYS A 185 -2.76 7.24 -7.68
CA LYS A 185 -2.12 6.45 -6.63
C LYS A 185 -0.59 6.45 -6.70
N GLU A 186 -0.04 6.39 -7.91
CA GLU A 186 1.43 6.43 -8.09
C GLU A 186 1.96 7.85 -7.95
N ALA A 187 1.23 8.85 -8.44
CA ALA A 187 1.57 10.26 -8.27
C ALA A 187 1.54 10.70 -6.79
N ALA A 188 0.64 10.14 -5.97
CA ALA A 188 0.54 10.37 -4.53
C ALA A 188 1.77 9.89 -3.73
N LYS A 189 2.66 9.09 -4.34
CA LYS A 189 3.91 8.63 -3.71
C LYS A 189 5.13 9.45 -4.14
N VAL A 190 4.96 10.39 -5.07
CA VAL A 190 6.08 11.14 -5.65
C VAL A 190 6.38 12.38 -4.83
N SER A 191 7.54 12.39 -4.14
CA SER A 191 8.09 13.61 -3.57
C SER A 191 8.81 14.45 -4.63
N LEU A 192 8.33 15.67 -4.87
CA LEU A 192 8.96 16.59 -5.83
C LEU A 192 10.34 17.05 -5.37
N GLY A 193 10.54 17.25 -4.06
CA GLY A 193 11.83 17.66 -3.51
C GLY A 193 12.93 16.61 -3.68
N GLU A 194 12.60 15.32 -3.60
CA GLU A 194 13.55 14.25 -3.94
C GLU A 194 13.82 14.20 -5.44
N LEU A 195 12.78 14.34 -6.25
CA LEU A 195 12.90 14.34 -7.71
C LEU A 195 13.80 15.50 -8.22
N GLU A 196 13.70 16.68 -7.61
CA GLU A 196 14.59 17.81 -7.87
C GLU A 196 16.05 17.51 -7.52
N LYS A 197 16.30 16.83 -6.39
CA LYS A 197 17.64 16.39 -6.01
C LYS A 197 18.21 15.39 -7.00
N ASP A 198 17.41 14.41 -7.43
CA ASP A 198 17.81 13.40 -8.40
C ASP A 198 18.18 14.05 -9.76
N MET A 199 17.36 15.00 -10.23
CA MET A 199 17.64 15.78 -11.45
C MET A 199 18.90 16.65 -11.31
N ALA A 200 19.12 17.26 -10.15
CA ALA A 200 20.33 18.05 -9.88
C ALA A 200 21.58 17.17 -9.83
N GLN A 201 21.51 15.98 -9.24
CA GLN A 201 22.60 15.02 -9.21
C GLN A 201 22.95 14.54 -10.62
N LEU A 202 21.96 14.19 -11.45
CA LEU A 202 22.19 13.84 -12.86
C LEU A 202 22.92 14.96 -13.60
N ARG A 203 22.46 16.22 -13.45
CA ARG A 203 23.07 17.38 -14.11
C ARG A 203 24.51 17.61 -13.65
N ASN A 204 24.77 17.52 -12.35
CA ASN A 204 26.11 17.77 -11.80
C ASN A 204 27.11 16.69 -12.23
N ASN A 205 26.70 15.42 -12.19
CA ASN A 205 27.55 14.31 -12.62
C ASN A 205 27.85 14.36 -14.13
N LEU A 206 26.87 14.80 -14.95
CA LEU A 206 27.10 15.02 -16.38
C LEU A 206 28.16 16.11 -16.62
N LYS A 207 28.07 17.23 -15.90
CA LYS A 207 29.08 18.30 -15.92
C LYS A 207 30.46 17.85 -15.44
N GLU A 208 30.52 16.93 -14.49
CA GLU A 208 31.79 16.32 -14.06
C GLU A 208 32.43 15.51 -15.19
N VAL A 209 31.64 14.70 -15.89
CA VAL A 209 32.11 13.96 -17.07
C VAL A 209 32.57 14.90 -18.19
N GLU A 210 31.85 15.99 -18.43
CA GLU A 210 32.25 17.01 -19.42
C GLU A 210 33.61 17.64 -19.08
N ARG A 211 33.82 18.03 -17.82
CA ARG A 211 35.10 18.60 -17.36
C ARG A 211 36.24 17.61 -17.51
N GLU A 212 36.02 16.34 -17.17
CA GLU A 212 37.05 15.31 -17.28
C GLU A 212 37.38 15.00 -18.75
N LEU A 213 36.39 15.04 -19.63
CA LEU A 213 36.59 14.86 -21.06
C LEU A 213 37.45 15.98 -21.66
N GLU A 214 37.23 17.24 -21.25
CA GLU A 214 38.05 18.36 -21.70
C GLU A 214 39.47 18.28 -21.13
N PHE A 215 39.65 17.80 -19.89
CA PHE A 215 40.98 17.54 -19.34
C PHE A 215 41.74 16.50 -20.19
N HIS A 216 41.14 15.35 -20.48
CA HIS A 216 41.80 14.32 -21.28
C HIS A 216 42.03 14.73 -22.75
N ARG A 217 41.27 15.69 -23.26
CA ARG A 217 41.39 16.16 -24.65
C ARG A 217 42.73 16.82 -24.96
N VAL A 218 43.30 17.53 -23.97
CA VAL A 218 44.59 18.23 -24.12
C VAL A 218 45.80 17.40 -23.70
N GLN A 219 45.56 16.18 -23.17
CA GLN A 219 46.61 15.28 -22.70
C GLN A 219 47.11 14.36 -23.81
N PRO A 220 48.38 13.93 -23.78
CA PRO A 220 48.89 12.90 -24.67
C PRO A 220 48.16 11.58 -24.42
N VAL A 221 47.68 10.96 -25.51
CA VAL A 221 46.94 9.69 -25.42
C VAL A 221 47.90 8.55 -25.11
N ALA A 222 47.77 7.97 -23.92
CA ALA A 222 48.54 6.80 -23.53
C ALA A 222 48.11 5.56 -24.34
N ALA A 223 49.04 4.62 -24.56
CA ALA A 223 48.75 3.39 -25.28
C ALA A 223 47.66 2.57 -24.55
N GLY A 224 46.57 2.24 -25.26
CA GLY A 224 45.45 1.50 -24.70
C GLY A 224 44.39 2.37 -23.98
N ASP A 225 44.58 3.69 -23.91
CA ASP A 225 43.58 4.61 -23.36
C ASP A 225 42.40 4.77 -24.33
N ARG A 226 41.22 4.36 -23.87
CA ARG A 226 39.96 4.51 -24.61
C ARG A 226 38.98 5.43 -23.92
N PHE A 227 39.44 6.27 -22.99
CA PHE A 227 38.57 7.20 -22.28
C PHE A 227 37.84 8.16 -23.23
N LEU A 228 38.57 8.91 -24.03
CA LEU A 228 38.00 9.88 -24.97
C LEU A 228 36.96 9.27 -25.93
N PRO A 229 37.25 8.19 -26.69
CA PRO A 229 36.27 7.66 -27.63
C PRO A 229 35.01 7.13 -26.93
N VAL A 230 35.16 6.40 -25.81
CA VAL A 230 34.02 5.81 -25.08
C VAL A 230 33.18 6.88 -24.38
N MET A 231 33.84 7.82 -23.69
CA MET A 231 33.14 8.84 -22.90
C MET A 231 32.54 9.93 -23.78
N LYS A 232 33.10 10.22 -24.96
CA LYS A 232 32.50 11.17 -25.91
C LYS A 232 31.19 10.63 -26.49
N GLU A 233 31.16 9.35 -26.86
CA GLU A 233 29.94 8.69 -27.30
C GLU A 233 28.88 8.68 -26.19
N PHE A 234 29.29 8.26 -24.99
CA PHE A 234 28.41 8.27 -23.82
C PHE A 234 27.87 9.68 -23.53
N LEU A 235 28.72 10.70 -23.48
CA LEU A 235 28.32 12.07 -23.19
C LEU A 235 27.29 12.57 -24.21
N THR A 236 27.54 12.34 -25.51
CA THR A 236 26.60 12.75 -26.57
C THR A 236 25.21 12.12 -26.36
N SER A 237 25.17 10.83 -26.05
CA SER A 237 23.92 10.10 -25.77
C SER A 237 23.27 10.55 -24.45
N ALA A 238 24.05 10.71 -23.38
CA ALA A 238 23.59 11.08 -22.06
C ALA A 238 23.04 12.50 -22.03
N THR A 239 23.69 13.47 -22.69
CA THR A 239 23.21 14.84 -22.81
C THR A 239 21.88 14.91 -23.54
N CYS A 240 21.71 14.15 -24.63
CA CYS A 240 20.44 14.06 -25.36
C CYS A 240 19.32 13.53 -24.44
N ARG A 241 19.54 12.36 -23.82
CA ARG A 241 18.54 11.74 -22.92
C ARG A 241 18.24 12.58 -21.68
N PHE A 242 19.25 13.26 -21.14
CA PHE A 242 19.05 14.15 -19.99
C PHE A 242 18.24 15.39 -20.38
N SER A 243 18.48 15.97 -21.56
CA SER A 243 17.69 17.09 -22.09
C SER A 243 16.22 16.70 -22.26
N GLU A 244 15.94 15.53 -22.84
CA GLU A 244 14.57 15.02 -22.98
C GLU A 244 13.88 14.84 -21.61
N LEU A 245 14.61 14.30 -20.62
CA LEU A 245 14.11 14.13 -19.26
C LEU A 245 13.87 15.49 -18.56
N GLU A 246 14.75 16.47 -18.78
CA GLU A 246 14.63 17.83 -18.25
C GLU A 246 13.40 18.54 -18.82
N ASP A 247 13.15 18.43 -20.13
CA ASP A 247 11.96 18.96 -20.78
C ASP A 247 10.68 18.31 -20.22
N LEU A 248 10.67 16.98 -20.07
CA LEU A 248 9.56 16.26 -19.43
C LEU A 248 9.33 16.71 -17.99
N PHE A 249 10.40 16.90 -17.22
CA PHE A 249 10.32 17.37 -15.84
C PHE A 249 9.74 18.78 -15.74
N GLN A 250 10.09 19.67 -16.67
CA GLN A 250 9.55 21.03 -16.70
C GLN A 250 8.09 21.08 -17.17
N ASP A 251 7.70 20.25 -18.15
CA ASP A 251 6.28 20.08 -18.54
C ASP A 251 5.46 19.53 -17.38
N MET A 252 6.01 18.55 -16.64
CA MET A 252 5.39 18.01 -15.43
C MET A 252 5.11 19.07 -14.38
N LYS A 253 6.10 19.90 -14.03
CA LYS A 253 5.91 21.02 -13.10
C LYS A 253 4.82 21.98 -13.55
N THR A 254 4.79 22.31 -14.83
CA THR A 254 3.82 23.23 -15.42
C THR A 254 2.39 22.66 -15.37
N ARG A 255 2.23 21.37 -15.68
CA ARG A 255 0.93 20.68 -15.62
C ARG A 255 0.44 20.53 -14.18
N PHE A 256 1.35 20.21 -13.26
CA PHE A 256 1.05 20.12 -11.84
C PHE A 256 0.58 21.48 -11.29
N ASP A 257 1.32 22.57 -11.54
CA ASP A 257 0.92 23.93 -11.12
C ASP A 257 -0.48 24.29 -11.65
N ARG A 258 -0.75 23.97 -12.92
CA ARG A 258 -2.07 24.21 -13.51
C ARG A 258 -3.18 23.39 -12.84
N ALA A 259 -2.91 22.12 -12.52
CA ALA A 259 -3.86 21.26 -11.83
C ALA A 259 -4.14 21.79 -10.42
N VAL A 260 -3.10 22.13 -9.65
CA VAL A 260 -3.22 22.70 -8.30
C VAL A 260 -4.08 23.97 -8.31
N ARG A 261 -3.81 24.89 -9.23
CA ARG A 261 -4.60 26.12 -9.39
C ARG A 261 -6.06 25.85 -9.77
N LEU A 262 -6.31 24.84 -10.61
CA LEU A 262 -7.68 24.47 -11.02
C LEU A 262 -8.55 24.07 -9.83
N PHE A 263 -7.97 23.42 -8.82
CA PHE A 263 -8.66 23.03 -7.60
C PHE A 263 -8.59 24.08 -6.48
N GLY A 264 -8.00 25.25 -6.76
CA GLY A 264 -7.95 26.40 -5.84
C GLY A 264 -6.92 26.28 -4.72
N GLU A 265 -6.01 25.30 -4.78
CA GLU A 265 -4.92 25.15 -3.82
C GLU A 265 -3.70 26.01 -4.21
N ASP A 266 -2.80 26.25 -3.24
CA ASP A 266 -1.62 27.09 -3.42
C ASP A 266 -0.40 26.25 -3.82
N ASN A 267 0.09 26.45 -5.05
CA ASN A 267 1.23 25.72 -5.60
C ASN A 267 2.57 26.03 -4.92
N SER A 268 2.66 27.06 -4.08
CA SER A 268 3.87 27.34 -3.29
C SER A 268 4.02 26.42 -2.07
N THR A 269 2.93 25.79 -1.63
CA THR A 269 2.90 25.03 -0.38
C THR A 269 2.60 23.55 -0.58
N ILE A 270 1.81 23.21 -1.60
CA ILE A 270 1.36 21.83 -1.78
C ILE A 270 2.28 21.04 -2.71
N GLN A 271 2.67 19.85 -2.26
CA GLN A 271 3.49 18.92 -3.01
C GLN A 271 2.62 17.88 -3.73
N PRO A 272 3.13 17.17 -4.76
CA PRO A 272 2.34 16.18 -5.49
C PRO A 272 1.80 15.04 -4.61
N ASP A 273 2.60 14.54 -3.68
CA ASP A 273 2.21 13.53 -2.69
C ASP A 273 1.02 13.99 -1.83
N ASP A 274 1.05 15.22 -1.32
CA ASP A 274 -0.07 15.80 -0.58
C ASP A 274 -1.30 16.01 -1.47
N PHE A 275 -1.12 16.63 -2.64
CA PHE A 275 -2.22 16.98 -3.55
C PHE A 275 -2.94 15.74 -4.10
N PHE A 276 -2.20 14.79 -4.68
CA PHE A 276 -2.76 13.54 -5.18
C PHE A 276 -3.16 12.59 -4.05
N GLY A 277 -2.50 12.66 -2.89
CA GLY A 277 -2.88 11.91 -1.70
C GLY A 277 -4.29 12.21 -1.21
N ILE A 278 -4.80 13.43 -1.40
CA ILE A 278 -6.20 13.76 -1.11
C ILE A 278 -7.14 12.91 -1.99
N PHE A 279 -6.87 12.84 -3.30
CA PHE A 279 -7.67 12.06 -4.23
C PHE A 279 -7.53 10.55 -3.98
N ASP A 280 -6.32 10.05 -3.75
CA ASP A 280 -6.08 8.63 -3.46
C ASP A 280 -6.85 8.18 -2.21
N THR A 281 -6.74 8.95 -1.11
CA THR A 281 -7.49 8.71 0.13
C THR A 281 -9.01 8.72 -0.13
N PHE A 282 -9.49 9.69 -0.91
CA PHE A 282 -10.91 9.78 -1.23
C PHE A 282 -11.38 8.58 -2.07
N LEU A 283 -10.62 8.17 -3.08
CA LEU A 283 -10.96 7.03 -3.95
C LEU A 283 -11.03 5.73 -3.15
N LEU A 284 -10.10 5.51 -2.22
CA LEU A 284 -10.13 4.37 -1.30
C LEU A 284 -11.40 4.38 -0.45
N ALA A 285 -11.69 5.49 0.22
CA ALA A 285 -12.89 5.63 1.06
C ALA A 285 -14.18 5.51 0.23
N PHE A 286 -14.19 6.02 -1.00
CA PHE A 286 -15.32 5.96 -1.91
C PHE A 286 -15.64 4.52 -2.33
N ASN A 287 -14.61 3.75 -2.67
CA ASN A 287 -14.75 2.34 -3.02
C ASN A 287 -15.16 1.47 -1.83
N GLU A 288 -14.62 1.74 -0.63
CA GLU A 288 -15.04 1.09 0.61
C GLU A 288 -16.53 1.37 0.89
N ALA A 289 -16.95 2.63 0.84
CA ALA A 289 -18.34 3.01 1.05
C ALA A 289 -19.31 2.38 0.02
N LYS A 290 -18.86 2.21 -1.23
CA LYS A 290 -19.61 1.50 -2.27
C LYS A 290 -19.78 0.03 -1.93
N GLN A 291 -18.71 -0.64 -1.55
CA GLN A 291 -18.77 -2.05 -1.14
C GLN A 291 -19.62 -2.25 0.12
N ASP A 292 -19.52 -1.34 1.08
CA ASP A 292 -20.33 -1.35 2.31
C ASP A 292 -21.81 -1.15 2.02
N ASN A 293 -22.17 -0.24 1.11
CA ASN A 293 -23.55 -0.06 0.67
C ASN A 293 -24.12 -1.33 0.01
N GLU A 294 -23.35 -2.00 -0.85
CA GLU A 294 -23.75 -3.26 -1.47
C GLU A 294 -23.97 -4.36 -0.41
N ASN A 295 -23.06 -4.45 0.57
CA ASN A 295 -23.17 -5.39 1.69
C ASN A 295 -24.40 -5.11 2.55
N MET A 296 -24.67 -3.85 2.87
CA MET A 296 -25.84 -3.42 3.65
C MET A 296 -27.14 -3.69 2.89
N ARG A 297 -27.16 -3.47 1.58
CA ARG A 297 -28.32 -3.81 0.73
C ARG A 297 -28.59 -5.32 0.73
N ARG A 298 -27.56 -6.14 0.51
CA ARG A 298 -27.69 -7.60 0.52
C ARG A 298 -28.20 -8.13 1.86
N LYS A 299 -27.67 -7.61 2.98
CA LYS A 299 -28.15 -7.99 4.32
C LYS A 299 -29.62 -7.62 4.53
N ARG A 300 -30.03 -6.41 4.15
CA ARG A 300 -31.44 -5.97 4.25
C ARG A 300 -32.37 -6.85 3.41
N GLU A 301 -31.97 -7.23 2.20
CA GLU A 301 -32.77 -8.13 1.34
C GLU A 301 -32.91 -9.53 1.94
N GLU A 302 -31.84 -10.07 2.56
CA GLU A 302 -31.89 -11.36 3.25
C GLU A 302 -32.78 -11.31 4.51
N GLU A 303 -32.67 -10.25 5.31
CA GLU A 303 -33.50 -10.04 6.49
C GLU A 303 -34.97 -9.87 6.11
N GLU A 304 -35.28 -9.13 5.04
CA GLU A 304 -36.64 -8.97 4.54
C GLU A 304 -37.20 -10.30 4.01
N LYS A 305 -36.40 -11.11 3.32
CA LYS A 305 -36.81 -12.46 2.89
C LYS A 305 -37.09 -13.37 4.08
N ARG A 306 -36.22 -13.37 5.10
CA ARG A 306 -36.45 -14.14 6.35
C ARG A 306 -37.70 -13.68 7.07
N ALA A 307 -37.89 -12.36 7.21
CA ALA A 307 -39.08 -11.79 7.84
C ALA A 307 -40.38 -12.15 7.09
N LYS A 308 -40.35 -12.14 5.75
CA LYS A 308 -41.49 -12.59 4.91
C LYS A 308 -41.78 -14.07 5.11
N GLN A 309 -40.76 -14.93 5.11
CA GLN A 309 -40.92 -16.37 5.37
C GLN A 309 -41.49 -16.63 6.76
N ASP A 310 -40.97 -15.98 7.79
CA ASP A 310 -41.46 -16.11 9.17
C ASP A 310 -42.90 -15.59 9.32
N ALA A 311 -43.25 -14.49 8.67
CA ALA A 311 -44.60 -13.95 8.66
C ALA A 311 -45.58 -14.90 7.97
N GLU A 312 -45.19 -15.51 6.85
CA GLU A 312 -46.01 -16.48 6.12
C GLU A 312 -46.20 -17.78 6.93
N LEU A 313 -45.15 -18.28 7.58
CA LEU A 313 -45.23 -19.43 8.49
C LEU A 313 -46.15 -19.14 9.69
N LYS A 314 -46.07 -17.94 10.28
CA LYS A 314 -46.98 -17.52 11.36
C LYS A 314 -48.43 -17.43 10.88
N LYS A 315 -48.68 -16.94 9.67
CA LYS A 315 -50.02 -16.89 9.08
C LYS A 315 -50.59 -18.31 8.87
N ARG A 316 -49.83 -19.21 8.26
CA ARG A 316 -50.24 -20.61 8.02
C ARG A 316 -50.48 -21.38 9.33
N THR A 317 -49.71 -21.12 10.38
CA THR A 317 -49.92 -21.75 11.69
C THR A 317 -51.16 -21.20 12.41
N MET A 318 -51.47 -19.90 12.29
CA MET A 318 -52.71 -19.33 12.80
C MET A 318 -53.94 -19.85 12.05
N GLU A 319 -53.88 -19.98 10.72
CA GLU A 319 -54.95 -20.57 9.90
C GLU A 319 -55.23 -22.03 10.29
N ARG A 320 -54.18 -22.85 10.50
CA ARG A 320 -54.32 -24.23 11.02
C ARG A 320 -54.92 -24.31 12.43
N LYS A 321 -54.63 -23.34 13.29
CA LYS A 321 -55.23 -23.28 14.64
C LYS A 321 -56.72 -22.91 14.58
N ASN A 322 -57.09 -21.94 13.73
CA ASN A 322 -58.48 -21.53 13.55
C ASN A 322 -59.36 -22.62 12.88
N SER A 323 -58.80 -23.42 11.97
CA SER A 323 -59.53 -24.56 11.38
C SER A 323 -59.77 -25.69 12.39
N ARG A 324 -58.82 -25.93 13.31
CA ARG A 324 -58.98 -26.93 14.39
C ARG A 324 -60.02 -26.52 15.44
N THR A 325 -60.18 -25.23 15.73
CA THR A 325 -61.23 -24.75 16.65
C THR A 325 -62.63 -24.74 16.03
N THR A 326 -62.75 -24.70 14.70
CA THR A 326 -64.06 -24.80 14.01
C THR A 326 -64.56 -26.24 13.90
N GLU A 327 -63.66 -27.23 13.79
CA GLU A 327 -64.03 -28.65 13.78
C GLU A 327 -64.44 -29.18 15.18
N SER A 328 -64.03 -28.53 16.28
CA SER A 328 -64.36 -28.99 17.65
C SER A 328 -65.72 -28.51 18.18
N ASN A 329 -66.46 -27.68 17.44
CA ASN A 329 -67.79 -27.15 17.82
C ASN A 329 -68.97 -27.89 17.16
N GLY A 330 -68.72 -29.07 16.57
CA GLY A 330 -69.69 -29.81 15.77
C GLY A 330 -69.92 -31.27 16.19
N ILE A 331 -69.98 -31.61 17.49
CA ILE A 331 -70.61 -32.86 17.92
C ILE A 331 -71.54 -32.60 19.12
N ASN A 332 -72.77 -33.02 18.89
CA ASN A 332 -74.00 -32.73 19.59
C ASN A 332 -74.11 -33.46 20.94
N THR A 333 -74.91 -32.85 21.80
CA THR A 333 -75.48 -33.34 23.06
C THR A 333 -76.18 -34.69 22.92
N ASN A 334 -75.97 -35.63 23.86
CA ASN A 334 -77.04 -36.19 24.70
C ASN A 334 -76.61 -37.44 25.49
N SER A 335 -77.08 -37.46 26.74
CA SER A 335 -77.57 -38.63 27.47
C SER A 335 -76.62 -39.51 28.30
N LEU A 336 -76.78 -39.32 29.62
CA LEU A 336 -77.22 -40.34 30.60
C LEU A 336 -76.20 -41.37 31.15
N ARG A 337 -75.84 -41.10 32.41
CA ARG A 337 -76.28 -41.85 33.61
C ARG A 337 -75.37 -42.98 34.16
N ASN A 338 -75.13 -42.85 35.49
CA ASN A 338 -74.65 -43.82 36.50
C ASN A 338 -73.23 -44.34 36.29
N GLY A 339 -72.35 -44.48 37.28
CA GLY A 339 -72.43 -44.41 38.73
C GLY A 339 -71.33 -45.33 39.30
N ILE A 340 -70.80 -44.99 40.48
CA ILE A 340 -70.18 -45.89 41.47
C ILE A 340 -68.66 -46.20 41.38
N ARG A 341 -67.96 -45.64 42.39
CA ARG A 341 -66.86 -46.14 43.26
C ARG A 341 -65.43 -46.41 42.72
N ASN A 342 -64.52 -45.78 43.46
CA ASN A 342 -63.28 -46.27 44.11
C ASN A 342 -62.40 -47.29 43.40
N GLY A 343 -61.09 -47.00 43.40
CA GLY A 343 -60.08 -48.04 43.40
C GLY A 343 -58.72 -47.54 42.95
N SER A 344 -57.86 -47.25 43.91
CA SER A 344 -56.45 -46.96 43.71
C SER A 344 -55.69 -48.08 43.00
N ALA A 345 -54.59 -47.66 42.38
CA ALA A 345 -53.32 -48.37 42.29
C ALA A 345 -53.12 -49.42 41.17
N VAL A 346 -52.13 -49.07 40.33
CA VAL A 346 -50.89 -49.82 40.11
C VAL A 346 -50.86 -50.85 38.96
N THR A 347 -50.20 -50.36 37.90
CA THR A 347 -49.10 -50.98 37.13
C THR A 347 -49.37 -51.94 35.99
N SER A 348 -48.57 -51.65 34.96
CA SER A 348 -47.82 -52.58 34.12
C SER A 348 -48.51 -53.14 32.88
N GLY A 349 -47.99 -52.69 31.73
CA GLY A 349 -47.43 -53.64 30.78
C GLY A 349 -48.06 -53.64 29.39
N GLY A 350 -47.37 -52.96 28.47
CA GLY A 350 -46.93 -53.58 27.22
C GLY A 350 -47.95 -53.88 26.11
N GLY A 351 -47.86 -53.09 25.04
CA GLY A 351 -47.65 -53.67 23.70
C GLY A 351 -48.85 -53.76 22.76
N GLY A 352 -48.90 -52.81 21.82
CA GLY A 352 -48.97 -53.15 20.38
C GLY A 352 -50.30 -52.95 19.65
N GLY A 353 -50.32 -51.95 18.76
CA GLY A 353 -50.91 -52.06 17.41
C GLY A 353 -52.10 -51.15 17.09
N GLY A 354 -51.92 -50.27 16.09
CA GLY A 354 -53.02 -49.80 15.23
C GLY A 354 -53.17 -48.30 15.03
N GLU A 355 -52.35 -47.74 14.14
CA GLU A 355 -52.67 -46.72 13.12
C GLU A 355 -53.59 -45.52 13.47
N ASN A 356 -52.96 -44.33 13.59
CA ASN A 356 -53.22 -43.13 12.77
C ASN A 356 -52.52 -41.91 13.40
N GLY A 357 -51.36 -41.49 12.86
CA GLY A 357 -50.60 -40.39 13.48
C GLY A 357 -49.46 -39.74 12.69
N ALA A 358 -49.37 -39.88 11.36
CA ALA A 358 -48.20 -39.41 10.60
C ALA A 358 -48.07 -37.88 10.40
N LYS A 359 -48.85 -37.04 11.09
CA LYS A 359 -48.85 -35.57 10.89
C LYS A 359 -48.28 -34.77 12.07
N GLY A 360 -48.10 -35.38 13.24
CA GLY A 360 -47.52 -34.74 14.43
C GLY A 360 -46.00 -34.86 14.49
N GLU A 361 -45.49 -36.06 14.22
CA GLU A 361 -44.06 -36.38 14.40
C GLU A 361 -43.13 -35.63 13.43
N PHE A 362 -43.60 -35.30 12.22
CA PHE A 362 -42.82 -34.51 11.26
C PHE A 362 -42.80 -33.01 11.62
N ASP A 363 -43.91 -32.46 12.12
CA ASP A 363 -43.95 -31.05 12.56
C ASP A 363 -43.10 -30.85 13.83
N ASP A 364 -43.03 -31.85 14.72
CA ASP A 364 -42.15 -31.86 15.90
C ASP A 364 -40.67 -31.97 15.53
N LEU A 365 -40.33 -32.78 14.51
CA LEU A 365 -38.97 -32.88 13.97
C LEU A 365 -38.49 -31.56 13.33
N ILE A 366 -39.38 -30.86 12.64
CA ILE A 366 -39.08 -29.54 12.06
C ILE A 366 -38.99 -28.46 13.14
N SER A 367 -39.80 -28.56 14.21
CA SER A 367 -39.71 -27.66 15.37
C SER A 367 -38.36 -27.82 16.09
N ALA A 368 -37.90 -29.07 16.27
CA ALA A 368 -36.61 -29.39 16.88
C ALA A 368 -35.40 -28.93 16.03
N LEU A 369 -35.49 -29.05 14.69
CA LEU A 369 -34.48 -28.53 13.76
C LEU A 369 -34.40 -27.00 13.75
N ARG A 370 -35.49 -26.30 14.10
CA ARG A 370 -35.58 -24.84 14.12
C ARG A 370 -35.18 -24.22 15.47
N THR A 371 -35.38 -24.93 16.59
CA THR A 371 -34.93 -24.50 17.93
C THR A 371 -33.45 -24.81 18.19
N GLY A 372 -32.82 -25.62 17.35
CA GLY A 372 -31.41 -26.00 17.49
C GLY A 372 -31.15 -27.11 18.52
N ASP A 373 -32.22 -27.70 19.07
CA ASP A 373 -32.13 -28.77 20.09
C ASP A 373 -31.70 -30.14 19.51
N VAL A 374 -31.64 -30.30 18.19
CA VAL A 374 -31.24 -31.58 17.55
C VAL A 374 -29.74 -31.86 17.63
N PHE A 375 -28.91 -30.90 18.05
CA PHE A 375 -27.45 -31.10 18.21
C PHE A 375 -26.94 -30.94 19.65
N GLY A 376 -27.85 -30.87 20.63
CA GLY A 376 -27.51 -30.73 22.04
C GLY A 376 -27.22 -32.08 22.70
N GLU A 377 -26.02 -32.64 22.49
CA GLU A 377 -25.23 -33.34 23.54
C GLU A 377 -23.92 -33.99 23.01
N ASP A 378 -23.79 -34.27 21.70
CA ASP A 378 -22.61 -34.99 21.18
C ASP A 378 -21.47 -34.11 20.61
N ILE A 379 -21.69 -32.82 20.33
CA ILE A 379 -20.61 -31.89 19.91
C ILE A 379 -19.72 -31.45 21.08
N ALA A 380 -20.22 -31.49 22.31
CA ALA A 380 -19.44 -31.16 23.51
C ALA A 380 -18.36 -32.22 23.81
N LYS A 381 -18.54 -33.47 23.37
CA LYS A 381 -17.54 -34.54 23.49
C LYS A 381 -16.42 -34.42 22.44
N ILE A 382 -16.71 -33.93 21.22
CA ILE A 382 -15.70 -33.72 20.17
C ILE A 382 -14.76 -32.54 20.50
N LYS A 383 -15.25 -31.49 21.18
CA LYS A 383 -14.40 -30.34 21.58
C LYS A 383 -13.49 -30.62 22.80
N ARG A 384 -13.78 -31.62 23.65
CA ARG A 384 -12.88 -32.02 24.74
C ARG A 384 -11.75 -32.95 24.29
N SER A 385 -11.95 -33.73 23.23
CA SER A 385 -10.92 -34.64 22.67
C SER A 385 -9.76 -33.89 21.97
N ARG A 386 -10.00 -32.75 21.32
CA ARG A 386 -8.94 -32.00 20.62
C ARG A 386 -8.08 -31.10 21.50
N LYS A 387 -8.43 -30.88 22.78
CA LYS A 387 -7.63 -30.06 23.71
C LYS A 387 -6.61 -30.86 24.53
N SER A 388 -6.55 -32.19 24.34
CA SER A 388 -5.61 -33.09 25.03
C SER A 388 -4.40 -33.53 24.19
N ARG A 389 -4.29 -33.11 22.92
CA ARG A 389 -3.10 -33.37 22.09
C ARG A 389 -2.46 -32.05 21.68
N LEU A 390 -1.75 -31.41 22.62
CA LEU A 390 -0.69 -30.41 22.41
C LEU A 390 -0.18 -29.98 23.80
N ASN A 391 0.38 -30.94 24.54
CA ASN A 391 1.34 -30.67 25.61
C ASN A 391 2.60 -31.46 25.24
N GLY A 392 3.61 -30.76 24.75
CA GLY A 392 4.87 -31.36 24.33
C GLY A 392 5.87 -30.31 23.85
N SER A 393 6.87 -30.07 24.70
CA SER A 393 8.16 -29.40 24.44
C SER A 393 8.22 -27.87 24.39
N SER A 394 8.77 -27.30 25.48
CA SER A 394 9.46 -25.99 25.51
C SER A 394 10.95 -26.17 25.17
N PRO A 395 11.62 -25.12 24.66
CA PRO A 395 13.01 -24.82 25.02
C PRO A 395 13.19 -23.38 25.57
N PRO A 396 14.33 -23.07 26.21
CA PRO A 396 14.39 -22.11 27.32
C PRO A 396 14.73 -20.67 26.91
N ARG A 397 14.22 -19.70 27.67
CA ARG A 397 14.64 -18.29 27.63
C ARG A 397 15.74 -18.04 28.65
N ARG A 398 16.85 -17.45 28.20
CA ARG A 398 18.01 -17.03 28.98
C ARG A 398 18.03 -15.50 29.09
N ASN A 399 18.19 -15.04 30.34
CA ASN A 399 18.77 -13.79 30.85
C ASN A 399 18.46 -12.44 30.19
N SER A 400 18.00 -11.47 31.00
CA SER A 400 18.89 -10.40 31.52
C SER A 400 18.10 -9.30 32.25
N LEU A 401 18.21 -9.22 33.58
CA LEU A 401 18.06 -7.97 34.33
C LEU A 401 19.02 -8.02 35.53
N ASN A 402 20.23 -7.50 35.34
CA ASN A 402 21.08 -7.03 36.44
C ASN A 402 20.85 -5.52 36.57
N ARG A 403 20.60 -5.09 37.81
CA ARG A 403 20.38 -3.71 38.22
C ARG A 403 21.28 -3.48 39.44
N GLU A 404 22.29 -2.64 39.23
CA GLU A 404 23.14 -1.89 40.18
C GLU A 404 24.13 -1.13 39.24
N ASP A 405 24.54 0.13 39.41
CA ASP A 405 24.71 0.94 40.62
C ASP A 405 24.93 2.44 40.27
N SER A 406 24.65 3.33 41.24
CA SER A 406 25.37 4.56 41.63
C SER A 406 25.69 5.75 40.69
N ARG A 407 25.31 6.95 41.19
CA ARG A 407 26.03 8.27 41.26
C ARG A 407 25.16 9.46 40.83
N GLU A 408 25.27 10.68 41.36
CA GLU A 408 25.74 11.24 42.63
C GLU A 408 25.20 12.68 42.64
N ARG A 409 25.04 13.26 43.82
CA ARG A 409 24.41 14.56 44.10
C ARG A 409 25.48 15.65 44.11
N VAL A 410 25.35 16.74 43.35
CA VAL A 410 26.05 18.01 43.62
C VAL A 410 25.11 19.20 43.43
N LEU A 411 25.17 20.10 44.41
CA LEU A 411 24.44 21.34 44.63
C LEU A 411 25.06 22.53 43.87
N SER A 412 24.22 23.46 43.40
CA SER A 412 24.39 24.95 43.44
C SER A 412 23.17 25.54 42.70
N SER A 413 22.27 26.34 43.26
CA SER A 413 22.37 27.63 43.99
C SER A 413 22.80 28.82 43.12
N THR A 414 21.86 29.78 42.98
CA THR A 414 22.00 31.23 42.66
C THR A 414 22.42 31.58 41.20
N ARG A 415 22.03 32.68 40.55
CA ARG A 415 21.42 33.97 40.94
C ARG A 415 20.96 34.71 39.67
N ARG A 416 20.00 35.63 39.87
CA ARG A 416 19.61 36.78 39.04
C ARG A 416 20.73 37.37 38.15
N GLN A 417 20.38 37.74 36.92
CA GLN A 417 20.15 39.13 36.49
C GLN A 417 19.24 39.15 35.27
#